data_AF-A0A8J6BAC8-F1
#
_entry.id   AF-A0A8J6BAC8-F1
#
_cell.length_a   1.000
_cell.length_b   1.000
_cell.length_c   1.000
_cell.angle_alpha   90.00
_cell.angle_beta   90.00
_cell.angle_gamma   90.00
#
_symmetry.space_group_name_H-M   'P 1'
#
loop_
_entity.id
_entity.type
_entity.pdbx_description
1 polymer ?
#
loop_
_entity_poly.entity_id
_entity_poly.type
_entity_poly.pdbx_seq_one_letter_code
_entity_poly.pdbx_strand_id
1 'polypeptide(L)'
;MPKREANPNKILHPKSRKVAKIKRLEQRITKVNAPILKRQRNASDAKVFMCKYFKMQLETFRTEDGKVNPLPEAEAVKIVSTFVHRNDGIIASKTTDKAHSKWDLVAFEHNAQKEKSELASGFFEAPDLTSKKGVRALLEWDEMGHSTPALVMRKYKG
;
A
#
# COMPACT_ATOMS: atom_id res chain seq x y z
N MET A 1 53.80 -23.61 -22.30
CA MET A 1 53.49 -22.99 -20.99
C MET A 1 52.15 -23.49 -20.51
N PRO A 2 52.04 -24.14 -19.33
CA PRO A 2 50.76 -24.65 -18.86
C PRO A 2 49.86 -23.48 -18.42
N LYS A 3 48.61 -23.46 -18.89
CA LYS A 3 47.57 -22.55 -18.40
C LYS A 3 47.31 -22.89 -16.93
N ARG A 4 47.56 -21.94 -16.02
CA ARG A 4 47.18 -22.09 -14.61
C ARG A 4 45.66 -22.13 -14.52
N GLU A 5 45.11 -23.30 -14.25
CA GLU A 5 43.71 -23.46 -13.87
C GLU A 5 43.46 -22.67 -12.57
N ALA A 6 42.46 -21.80 -12.60
CA ALA A 6 42.12 -20.97 -11.47
C ALA A 6 41.47 -21.85 -10.38
N ASN A 7 42.18 -22.07 -9.27
CA ASN A 7 41.69 -22.85 -8.14
C ASN A 7 40.36 -22.25 -7.63
N PRO A 8 39.24 -23.01 -7.69
CA PRO A 8 37.90 -22.51 -7.34
C PRO A 8 37.73 -22.19 -5.85
N ASN A 9 38.64 -22.67 -4.98
CA ASN A 9 38.59 -22.46 -3.53
C ASN A 9 39.48 -21.32 -3.02
N LYS A 10 39.87 -20.38 -3.90
CA LYS A 10 40.73 -19.26 -3.49
C LYS A 10 39.92 -18.25 -2.67
N ILE A 11 40.03 -18.34 -1.35
CA ILE A 11 39.48 -17.35 -0.39
C ILE A 11 39.96 -15.96 -0.82
N LEU A 12 39.02 -15.11 -1.23
CA LEU A 12 39.33 -13.79 -1.71
C LEU A 12 39.70 -12.90 -0.52
N HIS A 13 40.92 -12.37 -0.53
CA HIS A 13 41.35 -11.46 0.53
C HIS A 13 40.41 -10.23 0.58
N PRO A 14 39.91 -9.82 1.76
CA PRO A 14 38.93 -8.74 1.90
C PRO A 14 39.36 -7.40 1.30
N LYS A 15 40.68 -7.14 1.27
CA LYS A 15 41.28 -5.93 0.68
C LYS A 15 41.60 -6.05 -0.83
N SER A 16 41.26 -7.17 -1.47
CA SER A 16 41.57 -7.38 -2.88
C SER A 16 40.72 -6.49 -3.80
N ARG A 17 41.28 -6.11 -4.96
CA ARG A 17 40.54 -5.36 -5.99
C ARG A 17 39.28 -6.11 -6.45
N LYS A 18 39.28 -7.45 -6.43
CA LYS A 18 38.12 -8.28 -6.80
C LYS A 18 37.01 -8.17 -5.75
N VAL A 19 37.32 -8.18 -4.46
CA VAL A 19 36.33 -7.92 -3.39
C VAL A 19 35.80 -6.50 -3.45
N ALA A 20 36.66 -5.51 -3.72
CA ALA A 20 36.20 -4.12 -3.91
C ALA A 20 35.24 -3.97 -5.08
N LYS A 21 35.45 -4.70 -6.19
CA LYS A 21 34.51 -4.75 -7.33
C LYS A 21 33.18 -5.40 -6.94
N ILE A 22 33.21 -6.52 -6.20
CA ILE A 22 31.99 -7.20 -5.71
C ILE A 22 31.19 -6.25 -4.80
N LYS A 23 31.83 -5.62 -3.81
CA LYS A 23 31.18 -4.65 -2.91
C LYS A 23 30.55 -3.47 -3.65
N ARG A 24 31.23 -2.93 -4.68
CA ARG A 24 30.66 -1.86 -5.51
C ARG A 24 29.43 -2.33 -6.30
N LEU A 25 29.45 -3.57 -6.76
CA LEU A 25 28.32 -4.16 -7.49
C LEU A 25 27.13 -4.40 -6.54
N GLU A 26 27.37 -4.96 -5.35
CA GLU A 26 26.37 -5.10 -4.29
C GLU A 26 25.76 -3.75 -3.92
N GLN A 27 26.59 -2.73 -3.65
CA GLN A 27 26.13 -1.37 -3.37
C GLN A 27 25.30 -0.78 -4.51
N ARG A 28 25.66 -1.06 -5.78
CA ARG A 28 24.88 -0.62 -6.93
C ARG A 28 23.52 -1.33 -6.99
N ILE A 29 23.49 -2.65 -6.76
CA ILE A 29 22.25 -3.43 -6.67
C ILE A 29 21.36 -2.88 -5.56
N THR A 30 21.91 -2.64 -4.37
CA THR A 30 21.17 -2.05 -3.25
C THR A 30 20.62 -0.66 -3.60
N LYS A 31 21.42 0.22 -4.21
CA LYS A 31 20.98 1.56 -4.62
C LYS A 31 19.89 1.53 -5.68
N VAL A 32 19.94 0.59 -6.62
CA VAL A 32 18.93 0.43 -7.67
C VAL A 32 17.64 -0.17 -7.11
N ASN A 33 17.76 -1.14 -6.20
CA ASN A 33 16.60 -1.84 -5.63
C ASN A 33 15.94 -1.08 -4.48
N ALA A 34 16.66 -0.22 -3.75
CA ALA A 34 16.10 0.50 -2.60
C ALA A 34 14.89 1.39 -2.96
N PRO A 35 14.87 2.16 -4.06
CA PRO A 35 13.69 2.89 -4.49
C PRO A 35 12.51 1.98 -4.85
N ILE A 36 12.78 0.83 -5.48
CA ILE A 36 11.76 -0.15 -5.88
C ILE A 36 11.11 -0.75 -4.62
N LEU A 37 11.93 -1.22 -3.68
CA LEU A 37 11.48 -1.76 -2.40
C LEU A 37 10.73 -0.71 -1.57
N LYS A 38 11.20 0.54 -1.56
CA LYS A 38 10.51 1.63 -0.86
C LYS A 38 9.14 1.93 -1.48
N ARG A 39 9.04 1.97 -2.82
CA ARG A 39 7.76 2.13 -3.52
C ARG A 39 6.79 0.98 -3.25
N GLN A 40 7.29 -0.25 -3.27
CA GLN A 40 6.49 -1.44 -2.95
C GLN A 40 5.97 -1.41 -1.51
N ARG A 41 6.82 -1.04 -0.54
CA ARG A 41 6.40 -0.86 0.86
C ARG A 41 5.36 0.24 0.99
N ASN A 42 5.61 1.44 0.45
CA ASN A 42 4.65 2.53 0.55
C ASN A 42 3.29 2.19 -0.11
N ALA A 43 3.31 1.49 -1.25
CA ALA A 43 2.09 1.01 -1.90
C ALA A 43 1.39 -0.07 -1.08
N SER A 44 2.16 -0.95 -0.42
CA SER A 44 1.64 -1.95 0.52
C SER A 44 1.00 -1.28 1.73
N ASP A 45 1.65 -0.28 2.33
CA ASP A 45 1.16 0.44 3.51
C ASP A 45 -0.14 1.19 3.21
N ALA A 46 -0.26 1.80 2.03
CA ALA A 46 -1.50 2.45 1.59
C ALA A 46 -2.65 1.45 1.41
N LYS A 47 -2.37 0.28 0.81
CA LYS A 47 -3.36 -0.80 0.68
C LYS A 47 -3.75 -1.40 2.03
N VAL A 48 -2.79 -1.58 2.93
CA VAL A 48 -3.02 -2.04 4.30
C VAL A 48 -3.93 -1.06 5.03
N PHE A 49 -3.63 0.23 4.98
CA PHE A 49 -4.46 1.28 5.59
C PHE A 49 -5.88 1.27 5.03
N MET A 50 -6.02 1.18 3.70
CA MET A 50 -7.30 1.11 3.02
C MET A 50 -8.12 -0.11 3.49
N CYS A 51 -7.51 -1.30 3.50
CA CYS A 51 -8.17 -2.53 3.94
C CYS A 51 -8.60 -2.44 5.41
N LYS A 52 -7.73 -1.92 6.29
CA LYS A 52 -8.06 -1.68 7.71
C LYS A 52 -9.28 -0.78 7.86
N TYR A 53 -9.30 0.34 7.12
CA TYR A 53 -10.43 1.27 7.16
C TYR A 53 -11.72 0.57 6.74
N PHE A 54 -11.75 -0.09 5.58
CA PHE A 54 -12.97 -0.73 5.09
C PHE A 54 -13.43 -1.90 5.96
N LYS A 55 -12.49 -2.68 6.51
CA LYS A 55 -12.79 -3.76 7.47
C LYS A 55 -13.47 -3.20 8.71
N MET A 56 -12.93 -2.12 9.29
CA MET A 56 -13.53 -1.43 10.44
C MET A 56 -14.94 -0.92 10.13
N GLN A 57 -15.15 -0.32 8.95
CA GLN A 57 -16.48 0.14 8.53
C GLN A 57 -17.45 -1.03 8.41
N LEU A 58 -17.07 -2.15 7.79
CA LEU A 58 -17.91 -3.35 7.71
C LEU A 58 -18.28 -3.91 9.08
N GLU A 59 -17.36 -3.89 10.04
CA GLU A 59 -17.64 -4.35 11.40
C GLU A 59 -18.68 -3.50 12.13
N THR A 60 -18.82 -2.21 11.78
CA THR A 60 -19.91 -1.36 12.32
C THR A 60 -21.29 -1.72 11.77
N PHE A 61 -21.37 -2.38 10.61
CA PHE A 61 -22.62 -2.87 10.01
C PHE A 61 -22.92 -4.33 10.37
N ARG A 62 -22.31 -4.87 11.44
CA ARG A 62 -22.67 -6.20 11.95
C ARG A 62 -24.13 -6.24 12.35
N THR A 63 -24.82 -7.30 11.93
CA THR A 63 -26.17 -7.59 12.39
C THR A 63 -26.16 -8.07 13.85
N GLU A 64 -27.33 -8.09 14.48
CA GLU A 64 -27.50 -8.59 15.86
C GLU A 64 -26.98 -10.03 16.04
N ASP A 65 -27.04 -10.84 14.98
CA ASP A 65 -26.45 -12.20 14.92
C ASP A 65 -24.91 -12.23 14.80
N GLY A 66 -24.25 -11.07 14.85
CA GLY A 66 -22.80 -10.92 14.72
C GLY A 66 -22.26 -11.15 13.30
N LYS A 67 -23.13 -11.27 12.29
CA LYS A 67 -22.74 -11.49 10.88
C LYS A 67 -22.56 -10.16 10.17
N VAL A 68 -21.54 -10.10 9.31
CA VAL A 68 -21.32 -8.98 8.40
C VAL A 68 -21.90 -9.36 7.04
N ASN A 69 -22.92 -8.63 6.60
CA ASN A 69 -23.51 -8.83 5.28
C ASN A 69 -22.87 -7.87 4.26
N PRO A 70 -22.91 -8.22 2.97
CA PRO A 70 -22.56 -7.28 1.92
C PRO A 70 -23.42 -6.04 1.98
N LEU A 71 -22.79 -4.90 1.71
CA LEU A 71 -23.45 -3.61 1.72
C LEU A 71 -24.20 -3.38 0.41
N PRO A 72 -25.33 -2.67 0.43
CA PRO A 72 -25.93 -2.10 -0.77
C PRO A 72 -24.92 -1.20 -1.49
N GLU A 73 -25.02 -1.13 -2.82
CA GLU A 73 -24.13 -0.32 -3.67
C GLU A 73 -24.00 1.13 -3.16
N ALA A 74 -25.12 1.75 -2.80
CA ALA A 74 -25.17 3.14 -2.34
C ALA A 74 -24.36 3.36 -1.05
N GLU A 75 -24.43 2.43 -0.09
CA GLU A 75 -23.66 2.49 1.16
C GLU A 75 -22.17 2.23 0.89
N ALA A 76 -21.85 1.26 0.02
CA ALA A 76 -20.47 1.00 -0.36
C ALA A 76 -19.81 2.23 -1.02
N VAL A 77 -20.51 2.89 -1.96
CA VAL A 77 -20.05 4.14 -2.59
C VAL A 77 -19.89 5.26 -1.57
N LYS A 78 -20.81 5.39 -0.60
CA LYS A 78 -20.72 6.39 0.47
C LYS A 78 -19.49 6.18 1.36
N ILE A 79 -19.20 4.94 1.75
CA ILE A 79 -18.02 4.62 2.56
C ILE A 79 -16.74 4.89 1.76
N VAL A 80 -16.70 4.50 0.48
CA VAL A 80 -15.56 4.79 -0.42
C VAL A 80 -15.35 6.30 -0.57
N SER A 81 -16.43 7.06 -0.79
CA SER A 81 -16.36 8.52 -0.86
C SER A 81 -15.85 9.13 0.45
N THR A 82 -16.32 8.63 1.59
CA THR A 82 -15.85 9.07 2.92
C THR A 82 -14.36 8.80 3.12
N PHE A 83 -13.88 7.62 2.68
CA PHE A 83 -12.46 7.31 2.69
C PHE A 83 -11.65 8.31 1.87
N VAL A 84 -12.06 8.60 0.64
CA VAL A 84 -11.36 9.52 -0.27
C VAL A 84 -11.31 10.96 0.30
N HIS A 85 -12.34 11.37 1.05
CA HIS A 85 -12.41 12.71 1.66
C HIS A 85 -11.81 12.78 3.07
N ARG A 86 -11.27 11.68 3.62
CA ARG A 86 -10.75 11.62 5.00
C ARG A 86 -9.66 12.66 5.31
N ASN A 87 -8.89 13.05 4.30
CA ASN A 87 -7.78 13.99 4.46
C ASN A 87 -8.23 15.45 4.45
N ASP A 88 -9.47 15.75 4.05
CA ASP A 88 -9.94 17.14 3.90
C ASP A 88 -9.94 17.90 5.22
N GLY A 89 -10.38 17.24 6.31
CA GLY A 89 -10.34 17.83 7.64
C GLY A 89 -8.91 18.06 8.15
N ILE A 90 -7.97 17.17 7.81
CA ILE A 90 -6.56 17.30 8.17
C ILE A 90 -5.90 18.44 7.38
N ILE A 91 -6.23 18.59 6.11
CA ILE A 91 -5.74 19.68 5.26
C ILE A 91 -6.28 21.01 5.77
N ALA A 92 -7.57 21.08 6.12
CA ALA A 92 -8.20 22.27 6.68
C ALA A 92 -7.56 22.69 8.02
N SER A 93 -7.28 21.75 8.93
CA SER A 93 -6.65 22.09 10.21
C SER A 93 -5.18 22.49 10.06
N LYS A 94 -4.44 21.83 9.17
CA LYS A 94 -3.02 22.14 8.94
C LYS A 94 -2.79 23.42 8.15
N THR A 95 -3.73 23.84 7.31
CA THR A 95 -3.63 25.14 6.62
C THR A 95 -3.82 26.31 7.57
N THR A 96 -4.61 26.13 8.64
CA THR A 96 -4.79 27.17 9.68
C THR A 96 -3.64 27.25 10.68
N ASP A 97 -2.96 26.13 10.95
CA ASP A 97 -1.83 26.09 11.89
C ASP A 97 -0.50 26.43 11.20
N LYS A 98 0.10 27.57 11.57
CA LYS A 98 1.41 28.01 11.06
C LYS A 98 2.61 27.16 11.51
N ALA A 99 2.39 26.18 12.40
CA ALA A 99 3.44 25.39 13.04
C ALA A 99 3.78 24.07 12.33
N HIS A 100 3.03 23.66 11.30
CA HIS A 100 3.24 22.36 10.65
C HIS A 100 4.27 22.40 9.53
N SER A 101 4.95 21.27 9.31
CA SER A 101 5.84 21.06 8.18
C SER A 101 5.07 21.23 6.86
N LYS A 102 5.47 22.22 6.06
CA LYS A 102 4.93 22.46 4.71
C LYS A 102 4.98 21.22 3.83
N TRP A 103 5.97 20.35 4.04
CA TRP A 103 6.14 19.12 3.27
C TRP A 103 5.07 18.07 3.55
N ASP A 104 4.62 17.96 4.81
CA ASP A 104 3.58 17.00 5.16
C ASP A 104 2.24 17.42 4.54
N LEU A 105 1.92 18.71 4.61
CA LEU A 105 0.71 19.27 4.01
C LEU A 105 0.65 18.98 2.50
N VAL A 106 1.74 19.26 1.78
CA VAL A 106 1.83 18.99 0.33
C VAL A 106 1.63 17.50 0.03
N ALA A 107 2.18 16.61 0.85
CA ALA A 107 1.98 15.17 0.69
C ALA A 107 0.51 14.75 0.91
N PHE A 108 -0.17 15.31 1.92
CA PHE A 108 -1.59 15.06 2.16
C PHE A 108 -2.47 15.59 1.02
N GLU A 109 -2.23 16.81 0.55
CA GLU A 109 -2.94 17.43 -0.57
C GLU A 109 -2.78 16.61 -1.86
N HIS A 110 -1.55 16.22 -2.20
CA HIS A 110 -1.27 15.42 -3.39
C HIS A 110 -1.99 14.07 -3.34
N ASN A 111 -1.98 13.38 -2.20
CA ASN A 111 -2.66 12.10 -2.05
C ASN A 111 -4.19 12.26 -2.12
N ALA A 112 -4.75 13.28 -1.46
CA ALA A 112 -6.18 13.55 -1.52
C ALA A 112 -6.64 13.88 -2.94
N GLN A 113 -5.89 14.72 -3.66
CA GLN A 113 -6.20 15.06 -5.05
C GLN A 113 -6.13 13.83 -5.96
N LYS A 114 -5.14 12.97 -5.78
CA LYS A 114 -4.99 11.72 -6.54
C LYS A 114 -6.20 10.81 -6.33
N GLU A 115 -6.56 10.51 -5.08
CA GLU A 115 -7.68 9.62 -4.75
C GLU A 115 -9.02 10.17 -5.25
N LYS A 116 -9.26 11.49 -5.12
CA LYS A 116 -10.45 12.16 -5.66
C LYS A 116 -10.52 12.08 -7.19
N SER A 117 -9.39 12.29 -7.86
CA SER A 117 -9.31 12.16 -9.32
C SER A 117 -9.58 10.73 -9.76
N GLU A 118 -9.05 9.72 -9.05
CA GLU A 118 -9.32 8.31 -9.33
C GLU A 118 -10.80 7.97 -9.13
N LEU A 119 -11.44 8.52 -8.09
CA LEU A 119 -12.86 8.27 -7.82
C LEU A 119 -13.77 8.91 -8.88
N ALA A 120 -13.51 10.17 -9.24
CA ALA A 120 -14.27 10.90 -10.26
C ALA A 120 -14.14 10.25 -11.65
N SER A 121 -12.99 9.64 -11.95
CA SER A 121 -12.74 8.93 -13.21
C SER A 121 -13.21 7.48 -13.20
N GLY A 122 -13.70 6.95 -12.07
CA GLY A 122 -14.13 5.56 -11.93
C GLY A 122 -12.99 4.54 -11.91
N PHE A 123 -11.76 4.99 -11.64
CA PHE A 123 -10.57 4.16 -11.55
C PHE A 123 -10.15 3.84 -10.11
N PHE A 124 -10.81 4.43 -9.10
CA PHE A 124 -10.50 4.17 -7.70
C PHE A 124 -10.79 2.70 -7.34
N GLU A 125 -9.73 1.97 -7.02
CA GLU A 125 -9.78 0.55 -6.71
C GLU A 125 -9.79 0.32 -5.20
N ALA A 126 -10.83 -0.34 -4.70
CA ALA A 126 -11.03 -0.65 -3.29
C ALA A 126 -11.56 -2.07 -3.10
N PRO A 127 -11.47 -2.68 -1.90
CA PRO A 127 -12.10 -3.96 -1.62
C PRO A 127 -13.59 -3.95 -1.94
N ASP A 128 -14.10 -5.05 -2.50
CA ASP A 128 -15.51 -5.18 -2.85
C ASP A 128 -16.38 -5.41 -1.60
N LEU A 129 -17.10 -4.38 -1.21
CA LEU A 129 -18.00 -4.39 -0.05
C LEU A 129 -19.40 -4.93 -0.39
N THR A 130 -19.69 -5.16 -1.67
CA THR A 130 -21.04 -5.46 -2.18
C THR A 130 -21.24 -6.94 -2.47
N SER A 131 -20.16 -7.71 -2.63
CA SER A 131 -20.22 -9.15 -2.79
C SER A 131 -19.91 -9.90 -1.50
N LYS A 132 -20.61 -11.02 -1.28
CA LYS A 132 -20.32 -11.94 -0.15
C LYS A 132 -18.87 -12.41 -0.15
N LYS A 133 -18.32 -12.65 -1.33
CA LYS A 133 -16.92 -13.10 -1.49
C LYS A 133 -15.94 -12.00 -1.09
N GLY A 134 -16.16 -10.76 -1.53
CA GLY A 134 -15.29 -9.64 -1.21
C GLY A 134 -15.30 -9.29 0.28
N VAL A 135 -16.50 -9.22 0.88
CA VAL A 135 -16.65 -9.00 2.33
C VAL A 135 -15.96 -10.10 3.13
N ARG A 136 -16.18 -11.37 2.78
CA ARG A 136 -15.51 -12.49 3.46
C ARG A 136 -13.98 -12.39 3.35
N ALA A 137 -13.47 -12.16 2.13
CA ALA A 137 -12.03 -12.01 1.89
C ALA A 137 -11.42 -10.87 2.72
N LEU A 138 -12.12 -9.74 2.85
CA LEU A 138 -11.67 -8.59 3.62
C LEU A 138 -11.73 -8.83 5.14
N LEU A 139 -12.70 -9.60 5.63
CA LEU A 139 -12.77 -9.96 7.06
C LEU A 139 -11.69 -10.96 7.46
N GLU A 140 -11.40 -11.94 6.58
CA GLU A 140 -10.35 -12.94 6.75
C GLU A 140 -8.95 -12.40 6.37
N TRP A 141 -8.86 -11.15 5.87
CA TRP A 141 -7.60 -10.51 5.53
C TRP A 141 -6.77 -10.19 6.77
N ASP A 142 -5.50 -10.58 6.72
CA ASP A 142 -4.47 -10.26 7.70
C ASP A 142 -3.65 -9.03 7.28
N GLU A 143 -3.06 -8.35 8.26
CA GLU A 143 -2.26 -7.14 8.01
C GLU A 143 -0.95 -7.41 7.26
N MET A 144 -0.62 -8.69 7.03
CA MET A 144 0.52 -9.14 6.22
C MET A 144 0.17 -9.23 4.73
N GLY A 145 -1.09 -8.94 4.35
CA GLY A 145 -1.54 -8.96 2.97
C GLY A 145 -2.05 -10.33 2.50
N HIS A 146 -2.14 -11.31 3.39
CA HIS A 146 -2.73 -12.61 3.09
C HIS A 146 -4.22 -12.60 3.40
N SER A 147 -4.99 -13.22 2.53
CA SER A 147 -6.42 -13.48 2.72
C SER A 147 -6.75 -14.78 2.00
N THR A 148 -7.53 -15.64 2.64
CA THR A 148 -8.05 -16.88 2.03
C THR A 148 -9.56 -16.91 2.23
N PRO A 149 -10.37 -16.49 1.24
CA PRO A 149 -10.01 -16.27 -0.16
C PRO A 149 -9.29 -14.93 -0.41
N ALA A 150 -8.56 -14.86 -1.53
CA ALA A 150 -7.84 -13.65 -1.94
C ALA A 150 -8.76 -12.42 -1.99
N LEU A 151 -8.23 -11.29 -1.55
CA LEU A 151 -8.90 -9.99 -1.53
C LEU A 151 -9.49 -9.66 -2.90
N VAL A 152 -10.80 -9.44 -2.94
CA VAL A 152 -11.51 -9.05 -4.17
C VAL A 152 -11.52 -7.53 -4.22
N MET A 153 -10.86 -6.97 -5.23
CA MET A 153 -10.85 -5.53 -5.48
C MET A 153 -11.86 -5.18 -6.56
N ARG A 154 -12.50 -4.02 -6.43
CA ARG A 154 -13.49 -3.46 -7.34
C ARG A 154 -13.20 -1.99 -7.59
N LYS A 155 -13.48 -1.53 -8.81
CA LYS A 155 -13.46 -0.11 -9.15
C LYS A 155 -14.79 0.53 -8.79
N TYR A 156 -14.72 1.61 -8.02
CA TYR A 156 -15.88 2.41 -7.64
C TYR A 156 -15.91 3.71 -8.45
N LYS A 157 -17.13 4.16 -8.76
CA LYS A 157 -17.40 5.43 -9.41
C LYS A 157 -18.14 6.32 -8.42
N GLY A 158 -17.58 7.51 -8.17
CA GLY A 158 -18.21 8.54 -7.32
C GLY A 158 -19.27 9.34 -8.06
#